data_AF-A0A7J9HLZ0-F1
#
_entry.id   AF-A0A7J9HLZ0-F1
#
_cell.length_a   1.000
_cell.length_b   1.000
_cell.length_c   1.000
_cell.angle_alpha   90.00
_cell.angle_beta   90.00
_cell.angle_gamma   90.00
#
_symmetry.space_group_name_H-M   'P 1'
#
loop_
_entity.id
_entity.type
_entity.pdbx_description
1 polymer ?
#
loop_
_entity_poly.entity_id
_entity_poly.type
_entity_poly.pdbx_seq_one_letter_code
_entity_poly.pdbx_strand_id
1 'polypeptide(L)'
;MLNNGCLCCTVRGDLVRMIAELVSKKKGKFDHIVIETTGLANPAPIIQTFYAEDQVFNDVKLDGVVTLVDAKHAGFHLDEVKPKGVVNEAVEQIAYADRIIVNKTDLVGEPEITSLVKRIRSINVMAHLKHTEFGKVDLEYVLGIGGFDLERLFSALI
;
A
#
# COMPACT_ATOMS: atom_id res chain seq x y z
N MET A 1 4.97 -19.62 -12.02
CA MET A 1 3.57 -19.18 -11.90
C MET A 1 2.83 -20.20 -11.06
N LEU A 2 2.29 -19.79 -9.92
CA LEU A 2 1.33 -20.62 -9.20
C LEU A 2 0.00 -20.58 -9.97
N ASN A 3 -0.83 -21.63 -9.84
CA ASN A 3 -2.09 -21.80 -10.59
C ASN A 3 -3.15 -20.70 -10.37
N ASN A 4 -2.87 -19.73 -9.50
CA ASN A 4 -3.80 -18.68 -9.08
C ASN A 4 -3.33 -17.27 -9.52
N GLY A 5 -2.27 -17.17 -10.31
CA GLY A 5 -1.74 -15.89 -10.78
C GLY A 5 -0.75 -15.19 -9.84
N CYS A 6 -0.47 -15.73 -8.64
CA CYS A 6 0.53 -15.15 -7.73
C CYS A 6 1.96 -15.39 -8.22
N LEU A 7 2.80 -14.35 -8.08
CA LEU A 7 4.18 -14.34 -8.53
C LEU A 7 5.03 -13.54 -7.53
N CYS A 8 6.00 -14.19 -6.90
CA CYS A 8 6.87 -13.64 -5.84
C CYS A 8 8.24 -13.29 -6.43
N CYS A 9 8.79 -12.11 -6.09
CA CYS A 9 10.11 -11.68 -6.56
C CYS A 9 10.93 -10.98 -5.47
N THR A 10 12.25 -11.06 -5.64
CA THR A 10 13.25 -10.22 -4.98
C THR A 10 13.98 -9.44 -6.06
N VAL A 11 14.10 -8.12 -5.90
CA VAL A 11 14.75 -7.16 -6.82
C VAL A 11 13.80 -6.51 -7.84
N ARG A 12 13.85 -5.17 -7.91
CA ARG A 12 13.05 -4.28 -8.79
C ARG A 12 12.95 -4.74 -10.25
N GLY A 13 14.02 -5.30 -10.81
CA GLY A 13 14.03 -5.79 -12.20
C GLY A 13 13.06 -6.94 -12.44
N ASP A 14 12.83 -7.80 -11.44
CA ASP A 14 11.85 -8.87 -11.55
C ASP A 14 10.42 -8.30 -11.59
N LEU A 15 10.11 -7.29 -10.77
CA LEU A 15 8.80 -6.65 -10.78
C LEU A 15 8.45 -6.08 -12.16
N VAL A 16 9.37 -5.34 -12.77
CA VAL A 16 9.20 -4.77 -14.13
C VAL A 16 8.88 -5.87 -15.14
N ARG A 17 9.72 -6.91 -15.16
CA ARG A 17 9.55 -8.04 -16.07
C ARG A 17 8.20 -8.73 -15.87
N MET A 18 7.79 -8.94 -14.63
CA MET A 18 6.54 -9.60 -14.30
C MET A 18 5.32 -8.82 -14.75
N ILE A 19 5.31 -7.50 -14.52
CA ILE A 19 4.23 -6.63 -14.99
C ILE A 19 4.18 -6.66 -16.51
N ALA A 20 5.32 -6.51 -17.20
CA ALA A 20 5.39 -6.56 -18.66
C ALA A 20 4.92 -7.92 -19.22
N GLU A 21 5.29 -9.04 -18.58
CA GLU A 21 4.81 -10.37 -18.95
C GLU A 21 3.30 -10.55 -18.73
N LEU A 22 2.75 -10.00 -17.64
CA LEU A 22 1.31 -10.05 -17.36
C LEU A 22 0.52 -9.24 -18.39
N VAL A 23 0.94 -7.99 -18.65
CA VAL A 23 0.33 -7.13 -19.65
C VAL A 23 0.39 -7.81 -21.03
N SER A 24 1.58 -8.18 -21.50
CA SER A 24 1.72 -8.76 -22.85
C SER A 24 0.87 -10.02 -23.07
N LYS A 25 0.69 -10.88 -22.06
CA LYS A 25 -0.05 -12.14 -22.20
C LYS A 25 -1.54 -12.03 -21.89
N LYS A 26 -1.96 -11.05 -21.08
CA LYS A 26 -3.29 -11.03 -20.46
C LYS A 26 -3.98 -9.65 -20.50
N LYS A 27 -3.43 -8.64 -21.20
CA LYS A 27 -4.07 -7.32 -21.37
C LYS A 27 -5.53 -7.48 -21.81
N GLY A 28 -6.42 -6.73 -21.17
CA GLY A 28 -7.88 -6.78 -21.39
C GLY A 28 -8.60 -7.94 -20.70
N LYS A 29 -7.91 -8.78 -19.92
CA LYS A 29 -8.53 -9.86 -19.11
C LYS A 29 -8.60 -9.55 -17.61
N PHE A 30 -8.05 -8.42 -17.19
CA PHE A 30 -8.06 -7.92 -15.82
C PHE A 30 -8.02 -6.39 -15.86
N ASP A 31 -8.61 -5.75 -14.85
CA ASP A 31 -8.66 -4.30 -14.73
C ASP A 31 -7.62 -3.77 -13.75
N HIS A 32 -7.21 -4.59 -12.79
CA HIS A 32 -6.31 -4.23 -11.69
C HIS A 32 -5.25 -5.29 -11.44
N ILE A 33 -4.08 -4.85 -10.99
CA ILE A 33 -2.98 -5.69 -10.50
C ILE A 33 -2.79 -5.33 -9.02
N VAL A 34 -2.86 -6.33 -8.15
CA VAL A 34 -2.53 -6.15 -6.72
C VAL A 34 -1.13 -6.70 -6.49
N ILE A 35 -0.26 -5.86 -5.93
CA ILE A 35 1.09 -6.24 -5.54
C ILE A 35 1.11 -6.35 -4.02
N GLU A 36 1.19 -7.59 -3.53
CA GLU A 36 1.46 -7.86 -2.13
C GLU A 36 2.96 -7.81 -1.89
N THR A 37 3.39 -6.93 -0.99
CA THR A 37 4.79 -6.81 -0.59
C THR A 37 5.04 -7.58 0.69
N THR A 38 6.29 -7.96 0.95
CA THR A 38 6.65 -8.50 2.26
C THR A 38 6.43 -7.44 3.34
N GLY A 39 6.23 -7.86 4.59
CA GLY A 39 6.02 -6.94 5.72
C GLY A 39 7.20 -5.99 6.01
N LEU A 40 8.36 -6.21 5.38
CA LEU A 40 9.57 -5.38 5.50
C LEU A 40 9.86 -4.58 4.23
N ALA A 41 9.00 -4.66 3.22
CA ALA A 41 9.23 -3.94 1.98
C ALA A 41 9.05 -2.43 2.19
N ASN A 42 9.98 -1.67 1.60
CA ASN A 42 9.83 -0.22 1.45
C ASN A 42 8.95 0.06 0.21
N PRO A 43 7.85 0.82 0.32
CA PRO A 43 7.01 1.18 -0.82
C PRO A 43 7.70 2.03 -1.88
N ALA A 44 8.66 2.89 -1.50
CA ALA A 44 9.19 3.92 -2.40
C ALA A 44 9.87 3.36 -3.66
N PRO A 45 10.76 2.35 -3.60
CA PRO A 45 11.36 1.76 -4.80
C PRO A 45 10.33 1.08 -5.71
N ILE A 46 9.25 0.54 -5.14
CA ILE A 46 8.15 -0.09 -5.89
C ILE A 46 7.38 1.00 -6.63
N ILE A 47 6.98 2.06 -5.94
CA ILE A 47 6.29 3.22 -6.53
C ILE A 47 7.14 3.82 -7.67
N GLN A 48 8.44 4.01 -7.45
CA GLN A 48 9.35 4.58 -8.44
C GLN A 48 9.39 3.75 -9.74
N THR A 49 9.24 2.43 -9.64
CA THR A 49 9.23 1.52 -10.80
C THR A 49 8.14 1.88 -11.80
N PHE A 50 6.97 2.34 -11.32
CA PHE A 50 5.85 2.70 -12.19
C PHE A 50 6.08 3.98 -13.01
N TYR A 51 7.01 4.84 -12.59
CA TYR A 51 7.31 6.11 -13.27
C TYR A 51 8.66 6.11 -14.00
N ALA A 52 9.59 5.28 -13.57
CA ALA A 52 10.96 5.27 -14.10
C ALA A 52 11.17 4.27 -15.24
N GLU A 53 10.26 3.30 -15.42
CA GLU A 53 10.42 2.21 -16.37
C GLU A 53 9.38 2.34 -17.49
N ASP A 54 9.82 2.72 -18.69
CA ASP A 54 8.93 2.96 -19.85
C ASP A 54 8.02 1.76 -20.18
N GLN A 55 8.53 0.54 -19.96
CA GLN A 55 7.78 -0.70 -20.20
C GLN A 55 6.60 -0.89 -19.23
N VAL A 56 6.64 -0.24 -18.07
CA VAL A 56 5.56 -0.27 -17.07
C VAL A 56 4.68 0.97 -17.26
N PHE A 57 5.29 2.15 -17.33
CA PHE A 57 4.60 3.44 -17.39
C PHE A 57 3.60 3.55 -18.55
N ASN A 58 3.91 3.00 -19.71
CA ASN A 58 3.06 3.11 -20.90
C ASN A 58 1.82 2.20 -20.88
N ASP A 59 1.82 1.15 -20.05
CA ASP A 59 0.78 0.11 -20.08
C ASP A 59 -0.02 0.01 -18.77
N VAL A 60 0.56 0.41 -17.65
CA VAL A 60 -0.07 0.39 -16.34
C VAL A 60 0.19 1.70 -15.59
N LYS A 61 -0.77 2.08 -14.74
CA LYS A 61 -0.61 3.20 -13.81
C LYS A 61 -0.68 2.69 -12.37
N LEU A 62 0.07 3.33 -11.47
CA LEU A 62 -0.09 3.10 -10.04
C LEU A 62 -1.42 3.70 -9.58
N ASP A 63 -2.32 2.87 -9.06
CA ASP A 63 -3.61 3.34 -8.53
C ASP A 63 -3.46 3.96 -7.15
N GLY A 64 -2.81 3.25 -6.22
CA GLY A 64 -2.51 3.75 -4.89
C GLY A 64 -1.86 2.71 -3.98
N VAL A 65 -1.48 3.15 -2.79
CA VAL A 65 -0.86 2.33 -1.74
C VAL A 65 -1.86 2.12 -0.61
N VAL A 66 -2.13 0.85 -0.30
CA VAL A 66 -3.04 0.44 0.76
C VAL A 66 -2.22 -0.25 1.86
N THR A 67 -2.29 0.28 3.08
CA THR A 67 -1.56 -0.26 4.23
C THR A 67 -2.52 -0.86 5.25
N LEU A 68 -2.38 -2.16 5.50
CA LEU A 68 -3.11 -2.89 6.54
C LEU A 68 -2.32 -2.80 7.86
N VAL A 69 -2.93 -2.19 8.88
CA VAL A 69 -2.33 -2.00 10.19
C VAL A 69 -3.00 -2.92 11.20
N ASP A 70 -2.23 -3.78 11.87
CA ASP A 70 -2.71 -4.62 12.97
C ASP A 70 -2.85 -3.78 14.25
N ALA A 71 -4.08 -3.50 14.68
CA ALA A 71 -4.34 -2.64 15.82
C ALA A 71 -3.73 -3.13 17.13
N LYS A 72 -3.59 -4.46 17.29
CA LYS A 72 -3.03 -5.08 18.49
C LYS A 72 -1.51 -4.94 18.58
N HIS A 73 -0.82 -4.96 17.44
CA HIS A 73 0.64 -5.02 17.40
C HIS A 73 1.32 -3.78 16.80
N ALA A 74 0.56 -2.86 16.20
CA ALA A 74 1.13 -1.70 15.51
C ALA A 74 2.01 -0.83 16.42
N GLY A 75 1.62 -0.63 17.68
CA GLY A 75 2.43 0.14 18.64
C GLY A 75 3.85 -0.42 18.78
N PHE A 76 3.97 -1.75 18.93
CA PHE A 76 5.27 -2.42 19.03
C PHE A 76 6.16 -2.16 17.80
N HIS A 77 5.60 -2.24 16.59
CA HIS A 77 6.35 -2.00 15.36
C HIS A 77 6.69 -0.52 15.15
N LEU A 78 5.79 0.39 15.52
CA LEU A 78 6.00 1.84 15.37
C LEU A 78 7.00 2.40 16.38
N ASP A 79 7.14 1.75 17.53
CA ASP A 79 8.07 2.14 18.59
C ASP A 79 9.41 1.41 18.49
N GLU A 80 9.57 0.51 17.50
CA GLU A 80 10.83 -0.19 17.26
C GLU A 80 11.95 0.82 16.93
N VAL A 81 12.95 0.86 17.81
CA VAL A 81 14.13 1.71 17.65
C VAL A 81 15.07 1.10 16.63
N LYS A 82 15.24 1.78 15.51
CA LYS A 82 16.17 1.38 14.45
C LYS A 82 17.57 1.98 14.65
N PRO A 83 18.63 1.35 14.12
CA PRO A 83 19.96 1.94 14.07
C PRO A 83 19.95 3.33 13.42
N LYS A 84 20.92 4.18 13.78
CA LYS A 84 21.01 5.53 13.23
C LYS A 84 21.12 5.49 11.70
N GLY A 85 20.24 6.24 11.03
CA GLY A 85 20.19 6.31 9.57
C GLY A 85 19.31 5.24 8.91
N VAL A 86 18.73 4.32 9.69
CA VAL A 86 17.73 3.36 9.20
C VAL A 86 16.34 3.89 9.54
N VAL A 87 15.47 3.96 8.54
CA VAL A 87 14.08 4.36 8.72
C VAL A 87 13.27 3.15 9.18
N ASN A 88 12.31 3.38 10.08
CA ASN A 88 11.39 2.33 10.53
C ASN A 88 10.39 2.01 9.40
N GLU A 89 10.34 0.75 8.99
CA GLU A 89 9.57 0.28 7.84
C GLU A 89 8.05 0.45 8.06
N ALA A 90 7.57 0.25 9.29
CA ALA A 90 6.16 0.47 9.63
C ALA A 90 5.77 1.95 9.52
N VAL A 91 6.69 2.85 9.88
CA VAL A 91 6.49 4.29 9.70
C VAL A 91 6.45 4.65 8.22
N GLU A 92 7.37 4.13 7.40
CA GLU A 92 7.38 4.36 5.94
C GLU A 92 6.09 3.83 5.29
N GLN A 93 5.67 2.61 5.60
CA GLN A 93 4.47 2.01 5.05
C GLN A 93 3.20 2.81 5.36
N ILE A 94 3.11 3.41 6.56
CA ILE A 94 2.01 4.33 6.90
C ILE A 94 2.16 5.66 6.15
N ALA A 95 3.38 6.19 6.05
CA ALA A 95 3.65 7.47 5.40
C ALA A 95 3.31 7.47 3.90
N TYR A 96 3.53 6.36 3.20
CA TYR A 96 3.23 6.23 1.77
C TYR A 96 1.77 5.84 1.46
N ALA A 97 0.96 5.52 2.47
CA ALA A 97 -0.39 5.03 2.26
C ALA A 97 -1.37 6.11 1.75
N ASP A 98 -2.19 5.77 0.76
CA ASP A 98 -3.39 6.53 0.38
C ASP A 98 -4.62 6.08 1.19
N ARG A 99 -4.60 4.80 1.57
CA ARG A 99 -5.63 4.10 2.33
C ARG A 99 -5.00 3.31 3.44
N ILE A 100 -5.52 3.48 4.65
CA ILE A 100 -5.13 2.71 5.82
C ILE A 100 -6.32 1.91 6.30
N ILE A 101 -6.09 0.63 6.55
CA ILE A 101 -7.06 -0.29 7.13
C ILE A 101 -6.53 -0.66 8.52
N VAL A 102 -7.10 -0.07 9.58
CA VAL A 102 -6.80 -0.45 10.96
C VAL A 102 -7.63 -1.69 11.27
N ASN A 103 -6.99 -2.84 11.27
CA ASN A 103 -7.61 -4.14 11.40
C ASN A 103 -7.42 -4.74 12.80
N LYS A 104 -8.19 -5.78 13.11
CA LYS A 104 -8.21 -6.48 14.40
C LYS A 104 -8.68 -5.59 15.55
N THR A 105 -9.60 -4.68 15.25
CA THR A 105 -10.17 -3.79 16.27
C THR A 105 -10.98 -4.55 17.31
N ASP A 106 -11.42 -5.76 17.01
CA ASP A 106 -12.04 -6.71 17.96
C ASP A 106 -11.11 -7.17 19.08
N LEU A 107 -9.79 -7.00 18.93
CA LEU A 107 -8.79 -7.48 19.88
C LEU A 107 -8.28 -6.39 20.84
N VAL A 108 -8.71 -5.14 20.69
CA VAL A 108 -8.23 -3.98 21.45
C VAL A 108 -9.38 -3.06 21.86
N GLY A 109 -9.21 -2.30 22.94
CA GLY A 109 -10.21 -1.33 23.39
C GLY A 109 -10.20 0.00 22.63
N GLU A 110 -11.30 0.74 22.69
CA GLU A 110 -11.42 2.10 22.13
C GLU A 110 -10.27 3.07 22.51
N PRO A 111 -9.71 3.06 23.74
CA PRO A 111 -8.57 3.91 24.07
C PRO A 111 -7.30 3.57 23.26
N GLU A 112 -7.05 2.28 23.01
CA GLU A 112 -5.91 1.82 22.22
C GLU A 112 -6.08 2.18 20.75
N ILE A 113 -7.28 1.96 20.20
CA ILE A 113 -7.63 2.37 18.83
C ILE A 113 -7.44 3.87 18.66
N THR A 114 -7.97 4.68 19.59
CA THR A 114 -7.85 6.15 19.54
C THR A 114 -6.39 6.60 19.57
N SER A 115 -5.57 6.00 20.45
CA SER A 115 -4.14 6.28 20.54
C SER A 115 -3.42 5.93 19.23
N LEU A 116 -3.69 4.74 18.68
CA LEU A 116 -3.11 4.29 17.43
C LEU A 116 -3.52 5.19 16.25
N VAL A 117 -4.80 5.54 16.13
CA VAL A 117 -5.28 6.45 15.08
C VAL A 117 -4.59 7.81 15.19
N LYS A 118 -4.44 8.36 16.40
CA LYS A 118 -3.70 9.61 16.60
C LYS A 118 -2.25 9.48 16.14
N ARG A 119 -1.59 8.35 16.44
CA ARG A 119 -0.23 8.07 15.98
C ARG A 119 -0.14 7.96 14.46
N ILE A 120 -1.04 7.20 13.84
CA ILE A 120 -1.14 7.08 12.38
C ILE A 120 -1.32 8.46 11.74
N ARG A 121 -2.23 9.29 12.26
CA ARG A 121 -2.49 10.64 11.75
C ARG A 121 -1.30 11.60 11.92
N SER A 122 -0.47 11.39 12.94
CA SER A 122 0.78 12.15 13.08
C SER A 122 1.84 11.79 12.05
N ILE A 123 1.76 10.58 11.46
CA ILE A 123 2.65 10.12 10.39
C ILE A 123 2.07 10.51 9.03
N ASN A 124 0.78 10.25 8.82
CA ASN A 124 0.09 10.49 7.57
C ASN A 124 -1.32 11.05 7.82
N VAL A 125 -1.44 12.37 7.66
CA VAL A 125 -2.72 13.07 7.82
C VAL A 125 -3.64 12.88 6.61
N MET A 126 -3.10 12.60 5.43
CA MET A 126 -3.83 12.59 4.15
C MET A 126 -4.52 11.25 3.85
N ALA A 127 -4.00 10.13 4.35
CA ALA A 127 -4.58 8.82 4.09
C ALA A 127 -6.03 8.72 4.59
N HIS A 128 -6.93 8.15 3.79
CA HIS A 128 -8.24 7.75 4.35
C HIS A 128 -8.05 6.52 5.22
N LEU A 129 -8.85 6.41 6.28
CA LEU A 129 -8.69 5.38 7.30
C LEU A 129 -10.03 4.69 7.57
N LYS A 130 -10.04 3.35 7.62
CA LYS A 130 -11.18 2.53 8.05
C LYS A 130 -10.75 1.60 9.18
N HIS A 131 -11.63 1.44 10.18
CA HIS A 131 -11.51 0.41 11.22
C HIS A 131 -12.18 -0.87 10.74
N THR A 132 -11.56 -2.03 10.99
CA THR A 132 -12.06 -3.31 10.50
C THR A 132 -11.73 -4.46 11.44
N GLU A 133 -12.50 -5.53 11.27
CA GLU A 133 -12.24 -6.85 11.83
C GLU A 133 -12.02 -7.83 10.66
N PHE A 134 -11.06 -8.75 10.81
CA PHE A 134 -10.71 -9.74 9.78
C PHE A 134 -10.35 -9.15 8.40
N GLY A 135 -9.95 -7.87 8.35
CA GLY A 135 -9.59 -7.16 7.12
C GLY A 135 -10.77 -6.90 6.20
N LYS A 136 -12.01 -7.00 6.69
CA LYS A 136 -13.20 -6.82 5.88
C LYS A 136 -13.38 -5.36 5.48
N VAL A 137 -13.19 -5.09 4.19
CA VAL A 137 -13.45 -3.80 3.54
C VAL A 137 -14.11 -4.02 2.19
N ASP A 138 -14.83 -3.01 1.71
CA ASP A 138 -15.34 -2.96 0.35
C ASP A 138 -14.18 -2.95 -0.65
N LEU A 139 -14.34 -3.61 -1.80
CA LEU A 139 -13.29 -3.73 -2.80
C LEU A 139 -12.88 -2.36 -3.35
N GLU A 140 -13.85 -1.46 -3.49
CA GLU A 140 -13.71 -0.07 -3.93
C GLU A 140 -12.93 0.81 -2.94
N TYR A 141 -12.74 0.33 -1.71
CA TYR A 141 -11.84 0.99 -0.76
C TYR A 141 -10.37 0.68 -1.06
N VAL A 142 -10.08 -0.43 -1.73
CA VAL A 142 -8.73 -0.93 -2.00
C VAL A 142 -8.33 -0.69 -3.46
N LEU A 143 -9.26 -0.85 -4.39
CA LEU A 143 -9.01 -0.76 -5.83
C LEU A 143 -9.71 0.44 -6.47
N GLY A 144 -9.09 1.04 -7.47
CA GLY A 144 -9.62 2.18 -8.21
C GLY A 144 -9.66 3.46 -7.39
N ILE A 145 -8.77 3.60 -6.39
CA ILE A 145 -8.80 4.71 -5.45
C ILE A 145 -8.23 6.01 -6.03
N GLY A 146 -7.38 5.93 -7.06
CA GLY A 146 -6.79 7.07 -7.75
C GLY A 146 -5.92 7.96 -6.85
N GLY A 147 -5.14 7.37 -5.94
CA GLY A 147 -4.23 8.07 -5.03
C GLY A 147 -3.10 8.81 -5.74
N PHE A 148 -2.70 8.35 -6.92
CA PHE A 148 -1.65 8.97 -7.75
C PHE A 148 -2.19 9.68 -9.00
N ASP A 149 -3.49 9.95 -9.05
CA ASP A 149 -4.08 10.67 -10.19
C ASP A 149 -3.90 12.19 -10.02
N LEU A 150 -2.95 12.75 -10.77
CA LEU A 150 -2.71 14.20 -10.78
C LEU A 150 -3.95 14.98 -11.20
N GLU A 151 -4.83 14.43 -12.06
CA GLU A 151 -6.05 15.11 -12.49
C GLU A 151 -7.05 15.31 -11.35
N ARG A 152 -7.08 14.39 -10.36
CA ARG A 152 -7.91 14.51 -9.16
C ARG A 152 -7.41 15.58 -8.18
N LEU A 153 -6.10 15.80 -8.09
CA LEU A 153 -5.51 16.87 -7.27
C LEU A 153 -5.92 18.26 -7.78
N PHE A 154 -6.00 18.43 -9.11
CA PHE A 154 -6.42 19.70 -9.71
C PHE A 154 -7.93 19.93 -9.66
N SER A 155 -8.74 18.88 -9.74
CA SER A 155 -10.20 19.01 -9.66
C SER A 155 -10.73 19.17 -8.22
N ALA A 156 -9.92 18.86 -7.19
CA ALA A 156 -10.23 19.19 -5.79
C ALA A 156 -9.86 20.65 -5.41
N LEU A 157 -9.25 21.41 -6.33
CA LEU A 157 -8.83 22.81 -6.14
C LEU A 157 -9.70 23.82 -6.91
N ILE A 158 -10.79 23.36 -7.54
CA ILE A 158 -11.80 24.18 -8.24
C ILE A 158 -13.14 23.99 -7.53
#